data_AF-A0A494WS90-F1
#
_entry.id   AF-A0A494WS90-F1
#
_cell.length_a   1.000
_cell.length_b   1.000
_cell.length_c   1.000
_cell.angle_alpha   90.00
_cell.angle_beta   90.00
_cell.angle_gamma   90.00
#
_symmetry.space_group_name_H-M   'P 1'
#
loop_
_entity.id
_entity.type
_entity.pdbx_description
1 polymer ?
#
loop_
_entity_poly.entity_id
_entity_poly.type
_entity_poly.pdbx_seq_one_letter_code
_entity_poly.pdbx_strand_id
1 'polypeptide(L)'
;MSIEFPVIIAAVVALAAAYMDARWEMTIPNWLTYPTILGGVLLDLWLGRYDYLVGALVVFVAMFLCWMFGWIGGGDMKLAPGLALFLGPLPVLYGVALASAIFAIWGGLKAWRGTGRPAAFLMVLVGRMPGGAVPLAVLMGPLAVGLKVLGV
;
A
#
# COMPACT_ATOMS: atom_id res chain seq x y z
N MET A 1 0.33 -19.54 -15.32
CA MET A 1 -0.21 -18.20 -14.99
C MET A 1 0.56 -17.19 -15.82
N SER A 2 -0.05 -16.61 -16.85
CA SER A 2 0.62 -15.63 -17.71
C SER A 2 0.71 -14.31 -16.96
N ILE A 3 1.93 -13.77 -16.80
CA ILE A 3 2.11 -12.42 -16.25
C ILE A 3 1.55 -11.43 -17.27
N GLU A 4 0.46 -10.76 -16.92
CA GLU A 4 -0.15 -9.78 -17.81
C GLU A 4 0.66 -8.48 -17.79
N PHE A 5 0.67 -7.78 -18.92
CA PHE A 5 1.34 -6.48 -19.07
C PHE A 5 1.01 -5.46 -17.95
N PRO A 6 -0.26 -5.33 -17.47
CA PRO A 6 -0.60 -4.45 -16.34
C PRO A 6 0.16 -4.79 -15.05
N VAL A 7 0.40 -6.09 -14.78
CA VAL A 7 1.09 -6.54 -13.56
C VAL A 7 2.56 -6.12 -13.59
N ILE A 8 3.19 -6.14 -14.76
CA ILE A 8 4.59 -5.69 -14.92
C ILE A 8 4.69 -4.19 -14.62
N ILE A 9 3.78 -3.38 -15.16
CA ILE A 9 3.74 -1.94 -14.89
C ILE A 9 3.56 -1.69 -13.39
N ALA A 10 2.60 -2.36 -12.76
CA ALA A 10 2.36 -2.26 -11.34
C ALA A 10 3.59 -2.67 -10.52
N ALA A 11 4.31 -3.71 -10.92
CA ALA A 11 5.54 -4.14 -10.27
C ALA A 11 6.64 -3.08 -10.35
N VAL A 12 6.85 -2.47 -11.52
CA VAL A 12 7.84 -1.38 -11.68
C VAL A 12 7.46 -0.18 -10.81
N VAL A 13 6.19 0.23 -10.82
CA VAL A 13 5.71 1.35 -9.99
C VAL A 13 5.85 1.04 -8.51
N ALA A 14 5.46 -0.16 -8.07
CA ALA A 14 5.56 -0.60 -6.69
C ALA A 14 7.03 -0.62 -6.21
N LEU A 15 7.95 -1.13 -7.01
CA LEU A 15 9.37 -1.14 -6.69
C LEU A 15 9.97 0.26 -6.69
N ALA A 16 9.59 1.12 -7.64
CA ALA A 16 10.02 2.51 -7.67
C ALA A 16 9.53 3.28 -6.43
N ALA A 17 8.26 3.09 -6.06
CA ALA A 17 7.68 3.69 -4.86
C ALA A 17 8.36 3.17 -3.60
N ALA A 18 8.54 1.85 -3.45
CA ALA A 18 9.25 1.24 -2.33
C ALA A 18 10.69 1.76 -2.20
N TYR A 19 11.40 1.88 -3.32
CA TYR A 19 12.76 2.41 -3.34
C TYR A 19 12.81 3.89 -2.91
N MET A 20 11.89 4.72 -3.41
CA MET A 20 11.82 6.13 -3.04
C MET A 20 11.41 6.32 -1.57
N ASP A 21 10.43 5.55 -1.10
CA ASP A 21 9.95 5.57 0.28
C ASP A 21 11.08 5.21 1.27
N ALA A 22 11.91 4.22 0.92
CA ALA A 22 13.08 3.82 1.70
C ALA A 22 14.25 4.82 1.63
N ARG A 23 14.38 5.59 0.54
CA ARG A 23 15.55 6.46 0.30
C ARG A 23 15.33 7.93 0.61
N TRP A 24 14.10 8.43 0.45
CA TRP A 24 13.73 9.85 0.50
C TRP A 24 12.66 10.11 1.56
N GLU A 25 13.01 9.85 2.82
CA GLU A 25 12.29 10.35 4.00
C GLU A 25 10.78 10.01 4.04
N MET A 26 10.39 8.83 3.54
CA MET A 26 9.00 8.37 3.49
C MET A 26 8.06 9.25 2.63
N THR A 27 8.60 9.87 1.59
CA THR A 27 7.82 10.70 0.67
C THR A 27 7.70 10.06 -0.71
N ILE A 28 6.46 9.80 -1.12
CA ILE A 28 6.16 9.29 -2.46
C ILE A 28 5.81 10.47 -3.36
N PRO A 29 6.58 10.71 -4.44
CA PRO A 29 6.35 11.88 -5.27
C PRO A 29 5.04 11.80 -6.05
N ASN A 30 4.37 12.96 -6.14
CA ASN A 30 3.16 13.12 -6.95
C ASN A 30 3.38 12.83 -8.45
N TRP A 31 4.60 13.07 -8.95
CA TRP A 31 4.94 12.79 -10.35
C TRP A 31 4.99 11.28 -10.65
N LEU A 32 5.08 10.40 -9.64
CA LEU A 32 4.95 8.96 -9.84
C LEU A 32 3.48 8.54 -9.76
N THR A 33 2.77 8.99 -8.72
CA THR A 33 1.38 8.55 -8.44
C THR A 33 0.38 9.05 -9.47
N TYR A 34 0.44 10.31 -9.90
CA TYR A 34 -0.54 10.84 -10.86
C TYR A 34 -0.45 10.20 -12.24
N PRO A 35 0.74 10.01 -12.85
CA PRO A 35 0.83 9.27 -14.11
C PRO A 35 0.42 7.81 -13.99
N THR A 36 0.68 7.15 -12.85
CA THR A 36 0.19 5.79 -12.61
C THR A 36 -1.34 5.75 -12.62
N ILE A 37 -2.00 6.64 -11.89
CA ILE A 37 -3.47 6.71 -11.85
C ILE A 37 -4.02 7.01 -13.24
N LEU A 38 -3.49 8.03 -13.92
CA LEU A 38 -3.94 8.41 -15.26
C LEU A 38 -3.76 7.26 -16.26
N GLY A 39 -2.59 6.61 -16.25
CA GLY A 39 -2.30 5.47 -17.11
C GLY A 39 -3.23 4.28 -16.86
N GLY A 40 -3.51 3.97 -15.58
CA GLY A 40 -4.44 2.92 -15.21
C GLY A 40 -5.87 3.19 -15.67
N VAL A 41 -6.37 4.41 -15.45
CA VAL A 41 -7.71 4.82 -15.89
C VAL A 41 -7.84 4.73 -17.42
N LEU A 42 -6.88 5.27 -18.17
CA LEU A 42 -6.91 5.22 -19.63
C LEU A 42 -6.86 3.78 -20.15
N LEU A 43 -6.04 2.93 -19.52
CA LEU A 43 -5.93 1.52 -19.87
C LEU A 43 -7.23 0.76 -19.60
N ASP A 44 -7.85 0.96 -18.44
CA ASP A 44 -9.10 0.28 -18.07
C ASP A 44 -10.28 0.75 -18.91
N LEU A 45 -10.35 2.03 -19.26
CA LEU A 45 -11.35 2.54 -20.20
C LEU A 45 -11.16 1.93 -21.60
N TRP A 46 -9.92 1.80 -22.06
CA TRP A 46 -9.62 1.20 -23.36
C TRP A 46 -9.93 -0.30 -23.42
N LEU A 47 -9.63 -1.03 -22.35
CA LEU A 47 -9.90 -2.47 -22.22
C LEU A 47 -11.35 -2.78 -21.79
N GLY A 48 -12.15 -1.79 -21.41
CA GLY A 48 -13.52 -1.96 -20.94
C GLY A 48 -13.64 -2.59 -19.54
N ARG A 49 -12.62 -2.43 -18.68
CA ARG A 49 -12.53 -3.01 -17.32
C ARG A 49 -13.09 -2.08 -16.26
N TYR A 50 -14.39 -1.84 -16.30
CA TYR A 50 -15.06 -0.92 -15.37
C TYR A 50 -15.03 -1.38 -13.91
N ASP A 51 -14.91 -2.68 -13.68
CA ASP A 51 -14.73 -3.29 -12.37
C ASP A 51 -13.43 -2.82 -11.68
N TYR A 52 -12.34 -2.63 -12.43
CA TYR A 52 -11.07 -2.11 -11.90
C TYR A 52 -11.18 -0.62 -11.55
N LEU A 53 -11.92 0.17 -12.35
CA LEU A 53 -12.18 1.58 -12.08
C LEU A 53 -12.99 1.77 -10.78
N VAL A 54 -14.09 1.03 -10.64
CA VAL A 54 -14.92 1.08 -9.43
C VAL A 54 -14.13 0.53 -8.23
N GLY A 55 -13.38 -0.55 -8.42
CA GLY A 55 -12.51 -1.12 -7.39
C GLY A 55 -11.45 -0.12 -6.91
N ALA A 56 -10.79 0.60 -7.82
CA ALA A 56 -9.81 1.62 -7.49
C ALA A 56 -10.44 2.79 -6.73
N LEU A 57 -11.68 3.19 -7.08
CA LEU A 57 -12.41 4.19 -6.31
C LEU A 57 -12.71 3.72 -4.88
N VAL A 58 -13.12 2.47 -4.70
CA VAL A 58 -13.34 1.88 -3.37
C VAL A 58 -12.05 1.87 -2.56
N VAL A 59 -10.93 1.45 -3.17
CA VAL A 59 -9.61 1.49 -2.52
C VAL A 59 -9.22 2.93 -2.15
N PHE A 60 -9.43 3.89 -3.05
CA PHE A 60 -9.17 5.31 -2.77
C PHE A 60 -9.97 5.80 -1.58
N VAL A 61 -11.28 5.54 -1.53
CA VAL A 61 -12.14 5.96 -0.41
C VAL A 61 -11.67 5.32 0.90
N ALA A 62 -11.37 4.02 0.90
CA ALA A 62 -10.86 3.34 2.09
C ALA A 62 -9.54 3.95 2.58
N MET A 63 -8.59 4.19 1.68
CA MET A 63 -7.30 4.78 2.02
C MET A 63 -7.41 6.25 2.42
N PHE A 64 -8.32 7.01 1.80
CA PHE A 64 -8.60 8.39 2.15
C PHE A 64 -9.14 8.50 3.58
N LEU A 65 -10.04 7.61 3.99
CA LEU A 65 -10.52 7.56 5.37
C LEU A 65 -9.37 7.27 6.34
N CYS A 66 -8.51 6.29 6.05
CA CYS A 66 -7.33 6.01 6.87
C CYS A 66 -6.37 7.21 6.96
N TRP A 67 -6.18 7.94 5.86
CA TRP A 67 -5.36 9.16 5.83
C TRP A 67 -5.98 10.29 6.66
N MET A 68 -7.31 10.46 6.58
CA MET A 68 -8.04 11.46 7.37
C MET A 68 -7.92 11.22 8.88
N PHE A 69 -7.87 9.94 9.31
CA PHE A 69 -7.59 9.57 10.70
C PHE A 69 -6.10 9.61 11.08
N GLY A 70 -5.21 9.98 10.14
CA GLY A 70 -3.77 10.07 10.35
C GLY A 70 -3.06 8.71 10.46
N TRP A 71 -3.68 7.63 9.98
CA TRP A 71 -3.12 6.28 10.07
C TRP A 71 -2.11 5.97 8.96
N ILE A 72 -2.24 6.60 7.79
CA ILE A 72 -1.37 6.38 6.64
C ILE A 72 -0.83 7.70 6.09
N GLY A 73 0.29 7.64 5.35
CA GLY A 73 0.84 8.78 4.64
C GLY A 73 0.00 9.17 3.42
N GLY A 74 0.00 10.46 3.07
CA GLY A 74 -0.69 10.95 1.87
C GLY A 74 -0.11 10.40 0.56
N GLY A 75 1.14 9.91 0.57
CA GLY A 75 1.75 9.19 -0.54
C GLY A 75 1.10 7.82 -0.76
N ASP A 76 1.02 7.01 0.29
CA ASP A 76 0.42 5.67 0.27
C ASP A 76 -1.05 5.72 -0.16
N MET A 77 -1.77 6.73 0.34
CA MET A 77 -3.17 7.00 0.00
C MET A 77 -3.39 7.13 -1.52
N LYS A 78 -2.45 7.74 -2.24
CA LYS A 78 -2.52 7.93 -3.69
C LYS A 78 -1.99 6.73 -4.47
N LEU A 79 -0.96 6.07 -3.94
CA LEU A 79 -0.33 4.94 -4.60
C LEU A 79 -1.25 3.72 -4.67
N ALA A 80 -1.92 3.37 -3.57
CA ALA A 80 -2.79 2.21 -3.48
C ALA A 80 -3.88 2.15 -4.58
N PRO A 81 -4.71 3.20 -4.80
CA PRO A 81 -5.70 3.19 -5.88
C PRO A 81 -5.05 3.17 -7.27
N GLY A 82 -3.87 3.79 -7.42
CA GLY A 82 -3.07 3.66 -8.64
C GLY A 82 -2.71 2.22 -8.96
N LEU A 83 -2.25 1.45 -7.97
CA LEU A 83 -1.97 0.02 -8.12
C LEU A 83 -3.24 -0.81 -8.35
N ALA A 84 -4.37 -0.42 -7.75
CA ALA A 84 -5.64 -1.13 -7.88
C ALA A 84 -6.17 -1.09 -9.33
N LEU A 85 -5.87 -0.05 -10.10
CA LEU A 85 -6.21 0.04 -11.53
C LEU A 85 -5.47 -1.02 -12.39
N PHE A 86 -4.31 -1.49 -11.93
CA PHE A 86 -3.54 -2.49 -12.68
C PHE A 86 -3.72 -3.91 -12.13
N LEU A 87 -3.80 -4.05 -10.81
CA LEU A 87 -3.83 -5.35 -10.12
C LEU A 87 -5.26 -5.79 -9.75
N GLY A 88 -6.19 -4.86 -9.66
CA GLY A 88 -7.51 -5.04 -9.08
C GLY A 88 -7.53 -4.62 -7.60
N PRO A 89 -8.74 -4.46 -7.02
CA PRO A 89 -8.89 -3.94 -5.65
C PRO A 89 -8.45 -4.93 -4.56
N LEU A 90 -8.75 -6.22 -4.71
CA LEU A 90 -8.49 -7.23 -3.66
C LEU A 90 -7.00 -7.41 -3.34
N PRO A 91 -6.09 -7.58 -4.32
CA PRO A 91 -4.66 -7.73 -4.01
C PRO A 91 -4.09 -6.53 -3.28
N VAL A 92 -4.55 -5.33 -3.62
CA VAL A 92 -4.08 -4.09 -2.97
C VAL A 92 -4.60 -4.00 -1.54
N LEU A 93 -5.89 -4.24 -1.31
CA LEU A 93 -6.46 -4.21 0.05
C LEU A 93 -5.80 -5.25 0.97
N TYR A 94 -5.59 -6.47 0.47
CA TYR A 94 -4.87 -7.49 1.22
C TYR A 94 -3.38 -7.14 1.40
N GLY A 95 -2.74 -6.53 0.40
CA GLY A 95 -1.38 -6.03 0.51
C GLY A 95 -1.23 -4.97 1.59
N VAL A 96 -2.17 -4.01 1.67
CA VAL A 96 -2.23 -3.00 2.75
C VAL A 96 -2.46 -3.67 4.10
N ALA A 97 -3.45 -4.55 4.22
CA ALA A 97 -3.76 -5.24 5.45
C ALA A 97 -2.55 -6.04 5.98
N LEU A 98 -1.88 -6.79 5.09
CA LEU A 98 -0.70 -7.57 5.46
C LEU A 98 0.49 -6.69 5.82
N ALA A 99 0.78 -5.64 5.03
CA ALA A 99 1.85 -4.69 5.34
C ALA A 99 1.64 -4.02 6.70
N SER A 100 0.42 -3.55 6.97
CA SER A 100 0.06 -2.93 8.26
C SER A 100 0.19 -3.90 9.43
N ALA A 101 -0.23 -5.16 9.27
CA ALA A 101 -0.10 -6.19 10.30
C ALA A 101 1.38 -6.51 10.61
N ILE A 102 2.22 -6.66 9.58
CA ILE A 102 3.67 -6.90 9.74
C ILE A 102 4.31 -5.74 10.51
N PHE A 103 3.99 -4.50 10.13
CA PHE A 103 4.57 -3.33 10.79
C PHE A 103 4.04 -3.09 12.21
N ALA A 104 2.78 -3.40 12.48
CA ALA A 104 2.24 -3.38 13.84
C ALA A 104 2.96 -4.38 14.76
N ILE A 105 3.19 -5.60 14.28
CA ILE A 105 3.95 -6.63 15.02
C ILE A 105 5.39 -6.17 15.25
N TRP A 106 6.06 -5.65 14.20
CA TRP A 106 7.44 -5.18 14.31
C TRP A 106 7.59 -4.01 15.27
N GLY A 107 6.70 -3.01 15.19
CA GLY A 107 6.66 -1.87 16.09
C GLY A 107 6.40 -2.31 17.54
N GLY A 108 5.48 -3.25 17.74
CA GLY A 108 5.23 -3.83 19.06
C GLY A 108 6.45 -4.55 19.62
N LEU A 109 7.11 -5.39 18.82
CA LEU A 109 8.33 -6.12 19.25
C LEU A 109 9.46 -5.16 19.59
N LYS A 110 9.63 -4.10 18.80
CA LYS A 110 10.62 -3.04 19.07
C LYS A 110 10.31 -2.30 20.37
N ALA A 111 9.05 -1.95 20.61
CA ALA A 111 8.61 -1.31 21.84
C ALA A 111 8.80 -2.20 23.07
N TRP A 112 8.50 -3.51 22.96
CA TRP A 112 8.76 -4.47 24.03
C TRP A 112 10.26 -4.58 24.34
N ARG A 113 11.11 -4.74 23.32
CA ARG A 113 12.56 -4.83 23.52
C ARG A 113 13.16 -3.55 24.11
N GLY A 114 12.65 -2.38 23.74
CA GLY A 114 13.13 -1.10 24.27
C GLY A 114 12.70 -0.81 25.71
N THR A 115 11.49 -1.23 26.11
CA THR A 115 10.94 -0.95 27.46
C THR A 115 11.12 -2.10 28.45
N GLY A 116 11.46 -3.31 27.97
CA GLY A 116 11.51 -4.53 28.77
C GLY A 116 10.14 -5.02 29.25
N ARG A 117 9.04 -4.35 28.88
CA ARG A 117 7.68 -4.66 29.36
C ARG A 117 6.82 -5.24 28.24
N PRO A 118 6.25 -6.45 28.40
CA PRO A 118 5.38 -7.04 27.38
C PRO A 118 4.08 -6.22 27.19
N ALA A 119 3.65 -5.45 28.19
CA ALA A 119 2.53 -4.53 28.06
C ALA A 119 2.74 -3.45 26.98
N ALA A 120 3.99 -3.07 26.68
CA ALA A 120 4.29 -2.11 25.61
C ALA A 120 3.97 -2.68 24.22
N PHE A 121 4.13 -3.99 24.02
CA PHE A 121 3.71 -4.67 22.78
C PHE A 121 2.21 -4.48 22.56
N LEU A 122 1.40 -4.80 23.59
CA LEU A 122 -0.06 -4.67 23.51
C LEU A 122 -0.49 -3.22 23.34
N MET A 123 0.18 -2.28 24.00
CA MET A 123 -0.15 -0.86 23.86
C MET A 123 0.12 -0.33 22.44
N VAL A 124 1.15 -0.82 21.74
CA VAL A 124 1.37 -0.50 20.32
C VAL A 124 0.29 -1.12 19.44
N LEU A 125 -0.08 -2.39 19.67
CA LEU A 125 -1.12 -3.06 18.87
C LEU A 125 -2.51 -2.42 19.02
N VAL A 126 -2.83 -1.90 20.21
CA VAL A 126 -4.09 -1.18 20.49
C VAL A 126 -4.00 0.30 20.04
N GLY A 127 -2.86 0.73 19.47
CA GLY A 127 -2.67 2.10 19.00
C GLY A 127 -2.53 3.14 20.11
N ARG A 128 -2.27 2.72 21.35
CA ARG A 128 -2.02 3.60 22.51
C ARG A 128 -0.57 4.03 22.69
N MET A 129 0.35 3.42 21.94
CA MET A 129 1.75 3.85 21.88
C MET A 129 2.18 3.99 20.42
N PRO A 130 2.94 5.06 20.07
CA PRO A 130 3.46 5.22 18.73
C PRO A 130 4.50 4.14 18.42
N GLY A 131 4.22 3.30 17.43
CA GLY A 131 5.16 2.29 16.91
C GLY A 131 6.32 2.87 16.08
N GLY A 132 6.30 4.18 15.83
CA GLY A 132 7.18 4.90 14.90
C GLY A 132 6.52 5.09 13.53
N ALA A 133 7.00 6.06 12.76
CA ALA A 133 6.64 6.18 11.35
C ALA A 133 7.21 4.99 10.58
N VAL A 134 6.41 4.40 9.69
CA VAL A 134 6.79 3.18 8.98
C VAL A 134 6.51 3.36 7.49
N PRO A 135 7.48 3.06 6.61
CA PRO A 135 7.32 3.23 5.17
C PRO A 135 6.41 2.11 4.62
N LEU A 136 5.09 2.37 4.57
CA LEU A 136 4.08 1.37 4.23
C LEU A 136 4.26 0.89 2.78
N ALA A 137 4.60 1.79 1.85
CA ALA A 137 4.77 1.47 0.44
C ALA A 137 5.89 0.44 0.17
N VAL A 138 6.90 0.36 1.05
CA VAL A 138 7.98 -0.64 0.94
C VAL A 138 7.44 -2.06 0.93
N LEU A 139 6.38 -2.35 1.69
CA LEU A 139 5.77 -3.67 1.73
C LEU A 139 4.46 -3.75 0.93
N MET A 140 3.62 -2.71 0.99
CA MET A 140 2.30 -2.73 0.35
C MET A 140 2.37 -3.05 -1.15
N GLY A 141 3.25 -2.35 -1.88
CA GLY A 141 3.36 -2.51 -3.33
C GLY A 141 3.81 -3.92 -3.74
N PRO A 142 4.97 -4.40 -3.25
CA PRO A 142 5.46 -5.74 -3.54
C PRO A 142 4.49 -6.85 -3.11
N LEU A 143 3.82 -6.70 -1.96
CA LEU A 143 2.83 -7.67 -1.49
C LEU A 143 1.60 -7.70 -2.40
N ALA A 144 1.08 -6.55 -2.82
CA ALA A 144 -0.06 -6.49 -3.73
C ALA A 144 0.25 -7.17 -5.08
N VAL A 145 1.44 -6.93 -5.62
CA VAL A 145 1.91 -7.58 -6.86
C VAL A 145 2.06 -9.08 -6.66
N GLY A 146 2.69 -9.50 -5.55
CA GLY A 146 2.86 -10.92 -5.23
C GLY A 146 1.52 -11.64 -5.07
N LEU A 147 0.54 -11.03 -4.41
CA LEU A 147 -0.80 -11.58 -4.24
C LEU A 147 -1.53 -11.75 -5.57
N LYS A 148 -1.43 -10.77 -6.47
CA LYS A 148 -1.99 -10.90 -7.83
C LYS A 148 -1.34 -12.04 -8.61
N VAL A 149 -0.03 -12.19 -8.49
CA VAL A 149 0.74 -13.30 -9.11
C VAL A 149 0.41 -14.65 -8.45
N LEU A 150 -0.18 -14.67 -7.26
CA LEU A 150 -0.67 -15.88 -6.61
C LEU A 150 -2.14 -16.20 -6.95
N GLY A 151 -2.80 -15.35 -7.75
CA GLY A 151 -4.18 -15.55 -8.19
C GLY A 151 -5.25 -15.01 -7.23
N VAL A 152 -4.86 -14.09 -6.34
CA VAL A 152 -5.78 -13.28 -5.52
C VAL A 152 -6.22 -12.05 -6.31
#